data_AF-A0AAJ2TAK5-F1
#
_entry.id   AF-A0AAJ2TAK5-F1
#
_cell.length_a   1.000
_cell.length_b   1.000
_cell.length_c   1.000
_cell.angle_alpha   90.00
_cell.angle_beta   90.00
_cell.angle_gamma   90.00
#
_symmetry.space_group_name_H-M   'P 1'
#
loop_
_entity.id
_entity.type
_entity.pdbx_description
1 polymer ?
#
loop_
_entity_poly.entity_id
_entity_poly.type
_entity_poly.pdbx_seq_one_letter_code
_entity_poly.pdbx_strand_id
1 'polypeptide(L)'
;MKKLTASLLLISLLASLASCGSQDSGTNDTTSSGASTDTTAEETTSQFVKDDLPSDLDLGGKTVGIMIGDYFNAFLADLYSPEETGNRLSDAVYRTSKKVQERLNVVLDYNYQTYAWSEMAGFQSKIISGILAGDTGFDILFDVQNYSAQMQEGEYFANFADVGNISLEKPWYNQTVLENMPDDYIYFLSGQFSLANVKSAFAMYFNADLYSSLGLTE
;
A
#
# COMPACT_ATOMS: atom_id res chain seq x y z
N MET A 1 -54.04 9.07 -9.02
CA MET A 1 -53.86 8.12 -7.90
C MET A 1 -52.87 7.03 -8.28
N LYS A 2 -51.56 7.33 -8.22
CA LYS A 2 -50.42 6.39 -8.42
C LYS A 2 -49.14 7.01 -7.78
N LYS A 3 -49.28 7.57 -6.57
CA LYS A 3 -48.19 8.24 -5.82
C LYS A 3 -48.28 7.96 -4.31
N LEU A 4 -48.62 6.72 -3.93
CA LEU A 4 -48.80 6.35 -2.52
C LEU A 4 -48.12 5.02 -2.12
N THR A 5 -47.29 4.43 -2.98
CA THR A 5 -46.67 3.12 -2.71
C THR A 5 -45.14 3.14 -2.55
N ALA A 6 -44.51 4.32 -2.52
CA ALA A 6 -43.05 4.44 -2.38
C ALA A 6 -42.56 4.87 -0.98
N SER A 7 -43.46 5.21 -0.06
CA SER A 7 -43.08 5.80 1.25
C SER A 7 -43.16 4.84 2.45
N LEU A 8 -43.40 3.54 2.24
CA LEU A 8 -43.51 2.56 3.34
C LEU A 8 -42.32 1.61 3.51
N LEU A 9 -41.27 1.74 2.68
CA LEU A 9 -40.08 0.88 2.73
C LEU A 9 -38.82 1.57 3.29
N LEU A 10 -38.92 2.86 3.66
CA LEU A 10 -37.77 3.66 4.10
C LEU A 10 -37.67 3.86 5.63
N ILE A 11 -38.57 3.27 6.43
CA ILE A 11 -38.62 3.45 7.89
C ILE A 11 -38.12 2.22 8.66
N SER A 12 -37.94 1.07 7.98
CA SER A 12 -37.54 -0.20 8.62
C SER A 12 -36.04 -0.48 8.66
N LEU A 13 -35.17 0.41 8.15
CA LEU A 13 -33.71 0.22 8.15
C LEU A 13 -32.93 1.05 9.20
N LEU A 14 -33.61 1.89 9.99
CA LEU A 14 -32.96 2.80 10.95
C LEU A 14 -32.96 2.29 12.41
N ALA A 15 -33.38 1.04 12.66
CA ALA A 15 -33.53 0.49 14.01
C ALA A 15 -32.43 -0.50 14.44
N SER A 16 -31.38 -0.73 13.65
CA SER A 16 -30.35 -1.76 13.93
C SER A 16 -28.96 -1.24 14.33
N LEU A 17 -28.82 0.02 14.75
CA LEU A 17 -27.53 0.62 15.13
C LEU A 17 -27.41 1.01 16.62
N ALA A 18 -28.27 0.50 17.49
CA ALA A 18 -28.18 0.71 18.93
C ALA A 18 -28.19 -0.62 19.69
N SER A 19 -27.14 -1.44 19.54
CA SER A 19 -26.84 -2.52 20.49
C SER A 19 -25.40 -2.99 20.32
N CYS A 20 -24.50 -2.40 21.09
CA CYS A 20 -23.29 -3.02 21.65
C CYS A 20 -22.71 -2.01 22.67
N GLY A 21 -23.55 -1.69 23.67
CA GLY A 21 -23.12 -1.08 24.92
C GLY A 21 -23.21 -2.16 25.99
N SER A 22 -22.10 -2.38 26.68
CA SER A 22 -21.87 -3.36 27.75
C SER A 22 -23.01 -3.47 28.74
N GLN A 23 -23.49 -4.70 28.94
CA GLN A 23 -24.44 -5.05 29.99
C GLN A 23 -23.65 -5.59 31.19
N ASP A 24 -23.38 -4.72 32.16
CA ASP A 24 -23.18 -5.14 33.55
C ASP A 24 -24.39 -4.67 34.36
N SER A 25 -25.03 -5.59 35.06
CA SER A 25 -26.29 -5.37 35.79
C SER A 25 -26.04 -5.61 37.27
N GLY A 26 -25.76 -4.52 37.98
CA GLY A 26 -25.77 -4.43 39.44
C GLY A 26 -26.56 -3.20 39.88
N THR A 27 -27.66 -3.44 40.61
CA THR A 27 -28.66 -2.47 41.04
C THR A 27 -28.34 -1.87 42.43
N ASN A 28 -28.28 -0.55 42.59
CA ASN A 28 -29.13 0.30 43.49
C ASN A 28 -28.57 1.70 43.84
N ASP A 29 -29.52 2.65 43.90
CA ASP A 29 -29.66 3.89 44.69
C ASP A 29 -28.87 5.20 44.44
N THR A 30 -29.62 6.17 43.89
CA THR A 30 -29.91 7.56 44.32
C THR A 30 -28.78 8.56 44.71
N THR A 31 -28.70 9.66 43.94
CA THR A 31 -28.67 11.11 44.31
C THR A 31 -27.55 11.95 43.65
N SER A 32 -28.01 12.97 42.92
CA SER A 32 -27.36 14.23 42.48
C SER A 32 -25.96 14.61 42.98
N SER A 33 -25.05 14.93 42.05
CA SER A 33 -24.38 16.24 42.00
C SER A 33 -23.60 16.38 40.67
N GLY A 34 -23.68 17.56 40.05
CA GLY A 34 -22.97 17.87 38.81
C GLY A 34 -21.45 17.78 38.97
N ALA A 35 -20.80 17.22 37.96
CA ALA A 35 -19.39 17.37 37.70
C ALA A 35 -19.24 17.62 36.19
N SER A 36 -18.74 18.81 35.84
CA SER A 36 -18.21 19.09 34.52
C SER A 36 -17.13 18.07 34.22
N THR A 37 -17.34 17.23 33.22
CA THR A 37 -16.27 16.47 32.61
C THR A 37 -15.61 17.40 31.60
N ASP A 38 -14.54 18.06 32.02
CA ASP A 38 -13.51 18.55 31.09
C ASP A 38 -12.95 17.31 30.39
N THR A 39 -13.48 17.02 29.21
CA THR A 39 -12.88 16.05 28.30
C THR A 39 -11.61 16.69 27.76
N THR A 40 -10.52 16.50 28.50
CA THR A 40 -9.17 16.73 27.97
C THR A 40 -9.03 15.80 26.77
N ALA A 41 -9.01 16.38 25.57
CA ALA A 41 -8.76 15.63 24.35
C ALA A 41 -7.37 15.00 24.48
N GLU A 42 -7.33 13.68 24.55
CA GLU A 42 -6.11 12.90 24.44
C GLU A 42 -5.52 13.23 23.06
N GLU A 43 -4.40 13.96 23.02
CA GLU A 43 -3.65 14.13 21.78
C GLU A 43 -3.20 12.74 21.32
N THR A 44 -3.90 12.19 20.35
CA THR A 44 -3.50 10.97 19.66
C THR A 44 -2.29 11.32 18.81
N THR A 45 -1.10 11.24 19.41
CA THR A 45 0.15 11.29 18.66
C THR A 45 0.12 10.15 17.64
N SER A 46 0.08 10.51 16.35
CA SER A 46 0.09 9.56 15.24
C SER A 46 1.21 8.53 15.41
N GLN A 47 0.87 7.24 15.33
CA GLN A 47 1.84 6.14 15.32
C GLN A 47 2.69 6.08 14.04
N PHE A 48 2.38 6.90 13.03
CA PHE A 48 3.08 6.97 11.76
C PHE A 48 4.08 8.12 11.71
N VAL A 49 5.26 7.82 11.17
CA VAL A 49 6.31 8.82 10.89
C VAL A 49 5.87 9.69 9.71
N LYS A 50 5.97 11.01 9.85
CA LYS A 50 5.69 11.95 8.77
C LYS A 50 6.83 11.94 7.75
N ASP A 51 6.49 12.11 6.48
CA ASP A 51 7.47 12.51 5.48
C ASP A 51 7.95 13.94 5.71
N ASP A 52 8.98 14.29 4.95
CA ASP A 52 9.71 15.56 4.97
C ASP A 52 9.58 16.31 3.65
N LEU A 53 8.57 15.98 2.84
CA LEU A 53 8.26 16.79 1.67
C LEU A 53 7.82 18.20 2.14
N PRO A 54 8.16 19.26 1.40
CA PRO A 54 7.66 20.60 1.70
C PRO A 54 6.15 20.60 1.88
N SER A 55 5.65 21.27 2.92
CA SER A 55 4.22 21.26 3.24
C SER A 55 3.36 21.94 2.18
N ASP A 56 3.97 22.80 1.37
CA ASP A 56 3.41 23.55 0.26
C ASP A 56 3.77 22.95 -1.12
N LEU A 57 4.35 21.74 -1.15
CA LEU A 57 4.66 21.06 -2.40
C LEU A 57 3.39 20.79 -3.20
N ASP A 58 3.31 21.39 -4.37
CA ASP A 58 2.21 21.28 -5.33
C ASP A 58 2.81 20.92 -6.70
N LEU A 59 2.42 19.78 -7.26
CA LEU A 59 2.89 19.26 -8.54
C LEU A 59 2.06 19.75 -9.73
N GLY A 60 1.15 20.70 -9.54
CA GLY A 60 0.45 21.43 -10.59
C GLY A 60 -0.52 20.60 -11.41
N GLY A 61 -1.04 19.50 -10.86
CA GLY A 61 -1.89 18.55 -11.56
C GLY A 61 -1.13 17.67 -12.54
N LYS A 62 0.21 17.54 -12.40
CA LYS A 62 1.02 16.69 -13.27
C LYS A 62 0.52 15.25 -13.23
N THR A 63 0.50 14.59 -14.38
CA THR A 63 0.31 13.14 -14.42
C THR A 63 1.64 12.43 -14.18
N VAL A 64 1.63 11.48 -13.26
CA VAL A 64 2.72 10.53 -13.01
C VAL A 64 2.24 9.16 -13.46
N GLY A 65 2.85 8.61 -14.49
CA GLY A 65 2.52 7.28 -15.00
C GLY A 65 3.18 6.19 -14.15
N ILE A 66 2.41 5.18 -13.78
CA ILE A 66 2.86 4.06 -12.95
C ILE A 66 2.63 2.77 -13.74
N MET A 67 3.70 2.07 -14.11
CA MET A 67 3.63 0.74 -14.71
C MET A 67 3.76 -0.33 -13.63
N ILE A 68 2.80 -1.25 -13.55
CA ILE A 68 2.81 -2.38 -12.62
C ILE A 68 3.03 -3.68 -13.40
N GLY A 69 4.13 -4.36 -13.10
CA GLY A 69 4.36 -5.75 -13.46
C GLY A 69 3.57 -6.70 -12.55
N ASP A 70 2.39 -7.14 -13.01
CA ASP A 70 1.49 -7.96 -12.19
C ASP A 70 1.79 -9.47 -12.35
N TYR A 71 2.89 -9.89 -11.75
CA TYR A 71 3.37 -11.27 -11.80
C TYR A 71 2.32 -12.24 -11.23
N PHE A 72 1.85 -13.18 -12.05
CA PHE A 72 0.80 -14.15 -11.72
C PHE A 72 -0.48 -13.57 -11.09
N ASN A 73 -0.85 -12.33 -11.41
CA ASN A 73 -2.01 -11.64 -10.80
C ASN A 73 -1.91 -11.48 -9.26
N ALA A 74 -0.69 -11.48 -8.72
CA ALA A 74 -0.48 -11.51 -7.28
C ALA A 74 -0.39 -10.12 -6.63
N PHE A 75 -0.15 -9.06 -7.43
CA PHE A 75 0.35 -7.79 -6.89
C PHE A 75 -0.52 -6.57 -7.23
N LEU A 76 -1.33 -6.63 -8.30
CA LEU A 76 -2.14 -5.48 -8.72
C LEU A 76 -3.02 -4.93 -7.59
N ALA A 77 -3.73 -5.79 -6.87
CA ALA A 77 -4.63 -5.39 -5.79
C ALA A 77 -3.92 -4.80 -4.55
N ASP A 78 -2.60 -5.00 -4.42
CA ASP A 78 -1.80 -4.42 -3.34
C ASP A 78 -1.40 -2.97 -3.64
N LEU A 79 -1.40 -2.57 -4.92
CA LEU A 79 -0.85 -1.31 -5.41
C LEU A 79 -1.91 -0.39 -6.02
N TYR A 80 -2.99 -0.96 -6.56
CA TYR A 80 -4.01 -0.22 -7.27
C TYR A 80 -5.43 -0.68 -6.95
N SER A 81 -6.30 0.29 -6.74
CA SER A 81 -7.74 0.11 -6.69
C SER A 81 -8.41 1.37 -7.26
N PRO A 82 -9.28 1.24 -8.30
CA PRO A 82 -9.87 2.41 -8.95
C PRO A 82 -10.94 3.12 -8.10
N GLU A 83 -11.55 2.39 -7.15
CA GLU A 83 -12.65 2.88 -6.31
C GLU A 83 -12.75 2.06 -5.01
N GLU A 84 -13.55 2.53 -4.05
CA GLU A 84 -13.89 1.71 -2.88
C GLU A 84 -14.80 0.54 -3.29
N THR A 85 -14.49 -0.64 -2.76
CA THR A 85 -15.15 -1.91 -3.08
C THR A 85 -15.81 -2.55 -1.84
N GLY A 86 -15.54 -2.01 -0.65
CA GLY A 86 -15.90 -2.62 0.63
C GLY A 86 -14.89 -3.67 1.11
N ASN A 87 -13.88 -4.00 0.30
CA ASN A 87 -12.73 -4.78 0.74
C ASN A 87 -11.75 -3.87 1.50
N ARG A 88 -11.42 -4.24 2.74
CA ARG A 88 -10.56 -3.44 3.62
C ARG A 88 -9.20 -3.08 3.00
N LEU A 89 -8.58 -3.99 2.25
CA LEU A 89 -7.28 -3.75 1.61
C LEU A 89 -7.44 -2.80 0.42
N SER A 90 -8.31 -3.14 -0.53
CA SER A 90 -8.53 -2.33 -1.73
C SER A 90 -8.97 -0.90 -1.39
N ASP A 91 -9.85 -0.75 -0.41
CA ASP A 91 -10.29 0.58 0.05
C ASP A 91 -9.15 1.37 0.71
N ALA A 92 -8.23 0.69 1.41
CA ALA A 92 -7.05 1.34 1.98
C ALA A 92 -6.08 1.80 0.88
N VAL A 93 -5.88 1.00 -0.16
CA VAL A 93 -5.08 1.35 -1.34
C VAL A 93 -5.69 2.57 -2.05
N TYR A 94 -6.99 2.52 -2.39
CA TYR A 94 -7.70 3.64 -3.02
C TYR A 94 -7.57 4.93 -2.22
N ARG A 95 -7.85 4.89 -0.91
CA ARG A 95 -7.76 6.07 -0.04
C ARG A 95 -6.33 6.59 0.10
N THR A 96 -5.33 5.72 0.06
CA THR A 96 -3.91 6.13 0.13
C THR A 96 -3.53 6.89 -1.14
N SER A 97 -3.81 6.33 -2.32
CA SER A 97 -3.53 7.01 -3.60
C SER A 97 -4.31 8.31 -3.74
N LYS A 98 -5.59 8.34 -3.32
CA LYS A 98 -6.40 9.56 -3.31
C LYS A 98 -5.80 10.65 -2.43
N LYS A 99 -5.37 10.32 -1.21
CA LYS A 99 -4.72 11.29 -0.30
C LYS A 99 -3.43 11.85 -0.87
N VAL A 100 -2.62 11.03 -1.55
CA VAL A 100 -1.39 11.48 -2.22
C VAL A 100 -1.73 12.45 -3.35
N GLN A 101 -2.69 12.09 -4.21
CA GLN A 101 -3.15 12.94 -5.32
C GLN A 101 -3.68 14.28 -4.85
N GLU A 102 -4.52 14.30 -3.81
CA GLU A 102 -5.08 15.52 -3.24
C GLU A 102 -4.02 16.39 -2.57
N ARG A 103 -3.10 15.78 -1.79
CA ARG A 103 -2.08 16.52 -1.05
C ARG A 103 -1.04 17.16 -1.97
N LEU A 104 -0.58 16.42 -2.97
CA LEU A 104 0.51 16.84 -3.86
C LEU A 104 0.01 17.47 -5.16
N ASN A 105 -1.31 17.56 -5.35
CA ASN A 105 -1.93 17.99 -6.61
C ASN A 105 -1.30 17.28 -7.82
N VAL A 106 -1.46 15.96 -7.86
CA VAL A 106 -0.90 15.07 -8.89
C VAL A 106 -1.98 14.09 -9.35
N VAL A 107 -1.89 13.62 -10.59
CA VAL A 107 -2.70 12.52 -11.11
C VAL A 107 -1.82 11.28 -11.20
N LEU A 108 -2.22 10.18 -10.56
CA LEU A 108 -1.51 8.91 -10.66
C LEU A 108 -2.19 8.06 -11.75
N ASP A 109 -1.51 7.85 -12.87
CA ASP A 109 -2.02 7.06 -14.00
C ASP A 109 -1.47 5.63 -13.96
N TYR A 110 -2.29 4.70 -13.47
CA TYR A 110 -1.89 3.31 -13.27
C TYR A 110 -2.11 2.48 -14.54
N ASN A 111 -1.02 1.98 -15.09
CA ASN A 111 -0.98 0.99 -16.15
C ASN A 111 -0.43 -0.32 -15.58
N TYR A 112 -0.88 -1.46 -16.09
CA TYR A 112 -0.37 -2.74 -15.64
C TYR A 112 -0.30 -3.76 -16.77
N GLN A 113 0.62 -4.70 -16.62
CA GLN A 113 0.73 -5.87 -17.48
C GLN A 113 0.92 -7.11 -16.61
N THR A 114 -0.03 -8.03 -16.70
CA THR A 114 0.09 -9.35 -16.10
C THR A 114 1.05 -10.21 -16.91
N TYR A 115 1.91 -10.95 -16.23
CA TYR A 115 2.82 -11.90 -16.87
C TYR A 115 3.15 -13.08 -15.94
N ALA A 116 3.51 -14.22 -16.51
CA ALA A 116 4.06 -15.37 -15.81
C ALA A 116 5.59 -15.44 -15.96
N TRP A 117 6.24 -16.36 -15.25
CA TRP A 117 7.71 -16.57 -15.33
C TRP A 117 8.22 -16.70 -16.77
N SER A 118 7.53 -17.48 -17.61
CA SER A 118 7.90 -17.68 -19.01
C SER A 118 7.82 -16.42 -19.88
N GLU A 119 7.09 -15.39 -19.43
CA GLU A 119 6.82 -14.16 -20.17
C GLU A 119 7.63 -12.97 -19.63
N MET A 120 8.32 -13.13 -18.50
CA MET A 120 9.13 -12.13 -17.82
C MET A 120 10.11 -11.42 -18.77
N ALA A 121 10.87 -12.18 -19.56
CA ALA A 121 11.84 -11.60 -20.50
C ALA A 121 11.15 -10.73 -21.57
N GLY A 122 9.95 -11.12 -22.02
CA GLY A 122 9.16 -10.34 -22.97
C GLY A 122 8.64 -9.04 -22.35
N PHE A 123 8.19 -9.09 -21.09
CA PHE A 123 7.78 -7.90 -20.34
C PHE A 123 8.95 -6.92 -20.18
N GLN A 124 10.09 -7.37 -19.68
CA GLN A 124 11.30 -6.53 -19.54
C GLN A 124 11.75 -5.95 -20.88
N SER A 125 11.79 -6.77 -21.93
CA SER A 125 12.16 -6.30 -23.28
C SER A 125 11.25 -5.19 -23.78
N LYS A 126 9.95 -5.25 -23.48
CA LYS A 126 8.99 -4.20 -23.86
C LYS A 126 9.24 -2.90 -23.09
N ILE A 127 9.49 -2.99 -21.79
CA ILE A 127 9.86 -1.84 -20.94
C ILE A 127 11.12 -1.16 -21.49
N ILE A 128 12.20 -1.92 -21.68
CA ILE A 128 13.47 -1.40 -22.20
C ILE A 128 13.30 -0.79 -23.59
N SER A 129 12.60 -1.47 -24.49
CA SER A 129 12.37 -0.97 -25.86
C SER A 129 11.57 0.33 -25.85
N GLY A 130 10.59 0.46 -24.95
CA GLY A 130 9.85 1.71 -24.75
C GLY A 130 10.77 2.85 -24.32
N ILE A 131 11.59 2.62 -23.28
CA ILE A 131 12.56 3.61 -22.78
C ILE A 131 13.52 4.04 -23.90
N LEU A 132 14.12 3.09 -24.62
CA LEU A 132 15.04 3.36 -25.73
C LEU A 132 14.38 4.09 -26.91
N ALA A 133 13.07 3.90 -27.11
CA ALA A 133 12.28 4.62 -28.11
C ALA A 133 11.84 6.02 -27.66
N GLY A 134 12.14 6.41 -26.41
CA GLY A 134 11.70 7.67 -25.83
C GLY A 134 10.23 7.68 -25.40
N ASP A 135 9.66 6.50 -25.12
CA ASP A 135 8.33 6.41 -24.52
C ASP A 135 8.34 7.03 -23.12
N THR A 136 7.37 7.89 -22.87
CA THR A 136 7.19 8.62 -21.59
C THR A 136 5.88 8.22 -20.91
N GLY A 137 5.30 7.08 -21.30
CA GLY A 137 4.01 6.59 -20.78
C GLY A 137 4.04 6.16 -19.30
N PHE A 138 5.21 6.02 -18.69
CA PHE A 138 5.33 5.83 -17.24
C PHE A 138 6.62 6.48 -16.70
N ASP A 139 6.55 6.94 -15.46
CA ASP A 139 7.67 7.51 -14.70
C ASP A 139 8.17 6.52 -13.61
N ILE A 140 7.28 5.64 -13.14
CA ILE A 140 7.56 4.68 -12.06
C ILE A 140 7.25 3.26 -12.54
N LEU A 141 8.18 2.34 -12.31
CA LEU A 141 7.98 0.90 -12.50
C LEU A 141 7.87 0.20 -11.14
N PHE A 142 6.72 -0.40 -10.86
CA PHE A 142 6.56 -1.39 -9.81
C PHE A 142 6.70 -2.78 -10.42
N ASP A 143 7.76 -3.49 -10.06
CA ASP A 143 8.02 -4.85 -10.53
C ASP A 143 8.69 -5.70 -9.44
N VAL A 144 8.80 -7.00 -9.69
CA VAL A 144 9.55 -7.88 -8.79
C VAL A 144 11.03 -7.49 -8.80
N GLN A 145 11.60 -7.25 -7.61
CA GLN A 145 12.93 -6.66 -7.43
C GLN A 145 14.05 -7.40 -8.18
N ASN A 146 14.01 -8.74 -8.20
CA ASN A 146 15.02 -9.54 -8.89
C ASN A 146 14.94 -9.42 -10.43
N TYR A 147 13.84 -8.93 -10.98
CA TYR A 147 13.69 -8.70 -12.43
C TYR A 147 14.11 -7.28 -12.81
N SER A 148 13.76 -6.28 -12.00
CA SER A 148 14.26 -4.91 -12.22
C SER A 148 15.78 -4.82 -12.11
N ALA A 149 16.37 -5.60 -11.19
CA ALA A 149 17.83 -5.70 -11.06
C ALA A 149 18.54 -6.24 -12.32
N GLN A 150 17.89 -7.09 -13.12
CA GLN A 150 18.48 -7.61 -14.37
C GLN A 150 18.59 -6.56 -15.47
N MET A 151 17.89 -5.43 -15.33
CA MET A 151 17.88 -4.34 -16.32
C MET A 151 18.89 -3.24 -15.98
N GLN A 152 19.60 -3.32 -14.85
CA GLN A 152 20.48 -2.26 -14.35
C GLN A 152 21.66 -1.93 -15.29
N GLU A 153 22.18 -2.93 -16.02
CA GLU A 153 23.36 -2.75 -16.89
C GLU A 153 23.14 -1.74 -18.01
N GLY A 154 21.89 -1.50 -18.40
CA GLY A 154 21.55 -0.52 -19.43
C GLY A 154 21.33 0.90 -18.89
N GLU A 155 21.48 1.13 -17.58
CA GLU A 155 21.29 2.44 -16.92
C GLU A 155 19.94 3.08 -17.26
N TYR A 156 18.89 2.25 -17.43
CA TYR A 156 17.56 2.70 -17.86
C TYR A 156 16.75 3.43 -16.77
N PHE A 157 17.17 3.33 -15.52
CA PHE A 157 16.47 3.89 -14.37
C PHE A 157 17.26 5.04 -13.76
N ALA A 158 16.52 6.00 -13.20
CA ALA A 158 17.12 7.03 -12.39
C ALA A 158 17.83 6.41 -11.18
N ASN A 159 19.04 6.88 -10.90
CA ASN A 159 19.73 6.57 -9.66
C ASN A 159 19.05 7.31 -8.51
N PHE A 160 18.48 6.59 -7.56
CA PHE A 160 17.79 7.18 -6.41
C PHE A 160 18.73 7.97 -5.50
N ALA A 161 20.05 7.72 -5.53
CA ALA A 161 21.03 8.53 -4.82
C ALA A 161 21.09 9.98 -5.33
N ASP A 162 20.68 10.22 -6.59
CA ASP A 162 20.68 11.53 -7.23
C ASP A 162 19.31 12.25 -7.14
N VAL A 163 18.28 11.61 -6.57
CA VAL A 163 16.92 12.16 -6.49
C VAL A 163 16.70 12.88 -5.15
N GLY A 164 16.84 14.20 -5.15
CA GLY A 164 16.88 15.02 -3.92
C GLY A 164 15.63 15.06 -3.03
N ASN A 165 14.49 14.55 -3.48
CA ASN A 165 13.24 14.50 -2.69
C ASN A 165 12.91 13.09 -2.16
N ILE A 166 13.87 12.16 -2.22
CA ILE A 166 13.73 10.81 -1.69
C ILE A 166 14.68 10.64 -0.52
N SER A 167 14.09 10.63 0.67
CA SER A 167 14.80 10.48 1.94
C SER A 167 15.01 8.99 2.27
N LEU A 168 16.12 8.43 1.78
CA LEU A 168 16.42 6.98 1.87
C LEU A 168 16.53 6.47 3.31
N GLU A 169 16.79 7.34 4.28
CA GLU A 169 16.89 7.04 5.71
C GLU A 169 15.52 6.80 6.40
N LYS A 170 14.41 7.00 5.69
CA LYS A 170 13.08 6.85 6.27
C LYS A 170 12.74 5.39 6.58
N PRO A 171 11.99 5.13 7.68
CA PRO A 171 11.78 3.78 8.20
C PRO A 171 10.84 2.91 7.35
N TRP A 172 10.16 3.49 6.37
CA TRP A 172 9.33 2.71 5.44
C TRP A 172 10.15 2.07 4.32
N TYR A 173 11.41 2.47 4.12
CA TYR A 173 12.33 1.77 3.22
C TYR A 173 13.00 0.60 3.94
N ASN A 174 13.30 -0.46 3.17
CA ASN A 174 14.03 -1.61 3.67
C ASN A 174 15.52 -1.26 3.78
N GLN A 175 15.94 -0.88 4.98
CA GLN A 175 17.32 -0.47 5.26
C GLN A 175 18.33 -1.58 5.00
N THR A 176 17.97 -2.85 5.30
CA THR A 176 18.84 -4.00 4.98
C THR A 176 19.10 -4.13 3.48
N VAL A 177 18.10 -3.85 2.63
CA VAL A 177 18.30 -3.85 1.17
C VAL A 177 19.22 -2.69 0.75
N LEU A 178 18.98 -1.48 1.27
CA LEU A 178 19.80 -0.30 0.96
C LEU A 178 21.26 -0.48 1.38
N GLU A 179 21.52 -1.02 2.58
CA GLU A 179 22.86 -1.31 3.10
C GLU A 179 23.65 -2.32 2.25
N ASN A 180 22.96 -3.12 1.42
CA ASN A 180 23.57 -4.09 0.52
C ASN A 180 23.68 -3.59 -0.93
N MET A 181 23.28 -2.34 -1.20
CA MET A 181 23.48 -1.69 -2.49
C MET A 181 24.74 -0.81 -2.49
N PRO A 182 25.32 -0.53 -3.67
CA PRO A 182 26.35 0.50 -3.80
C PRO A 182 25.81 1.88 -3.40
N ASP A 183 26.56 2.61 -2.57
CA ASP A 183 26.19 3.95 -2.10
C ASP A 183 25.97 4.95 -3.25
N ASP A 184 26.68 4.77 -4.35
CA ASP A 184 26.66 5.64 -5.52
C ASP A 184 25.64 5.22 -6.59
N TYR A 185 25.00 4.06 -6.46
CA TYR A 185 24.04 3.56 -7.45
C TYR A 185 22.91 2.74 -6.82
N ILE A 186 21.82 3.43 -6.51
CA ILE A 186 20.58 2.88 -5.97
C ILE A 186 19.55 2.81 -7.11
N TYR A 187 19.35 1.62 -7.68
CA TYR A 187 18.52 1.42 -8.89
C TYR A 187 17.12 0.83 -8.60
N PHE A 188 16.85 0.44 -7.36
CA PHE A 188 15.49 0.15 -6.89
C PHE A 188 15.32 0.47 -5.41
N LEU A 189 14.06 0.58 -4.98
CA LEU A 189 13.68 0.69 -3.59
C LEU A 189 12.71 -0.43 -3.23
N SER A 190 12.80 -0.92 -1.99
CA SER A 190 11.81 -1.81 -1.40
C SER A 190 11.42 -1.32 -0.02
N GLY A 191 10.24 -1.70 0.45
CA GLY A 191 9.74 -1.17 1.72
C GLY A 191 8.32 -1.54 2.06
N GLN A 192 7.74 -0.82 3.01
CA GLN A 192 6.39 -1.02 3.54
C GLN A 192 5.29 -0.71 2.53
N PHE A 193 5.61 -0.02 1.43
CA PHE A 193 4.70 0.20 0.31
C PHE A 193 4.43 -1.07 -0.51
N SER A 194 5.20 -2.15 -0.31
CA SER A 194 4.99 -3.44 -0.96
C SER A 194 4.49 -4.48 0.03
N LEU A 195 3.19 -4.83 -0.09
CA LEU A 195 2.57 -5.85 0.75
C LEU A 195 3.11 -7.26 0.43
N ALA A 196 3.68 -7.44 -0.76
CA ALA A 196 4.36 -8.67 -1.19
C ALA A 196 5.50 -9.07 -0.24
N ASN A 197 6.19 -8.11 0.38
CA ASN A 197 7.26 -8.39 1.35
C ASN A 197 6.78 -9.22 2.55
N VAL A 198 5.48 -9.16 2.87
CA VAL A 198 4.87 -9.96 3.94
C VAL A 198 4.11 -11.16 3.36
N LYS A 199 3.29 -10.92 2.32
CA LYS A 199 2.43 -11.96 1.72
C LYS A 199 3.20 -13.09 1.04
N SER A 200 4.40 -12.81 0.54
CA SER A 200 5.18 -13.73 -0.28
C SER A 200 6.46 -14.21 0.43
N ALA A 201 6.52 -14.11 1.76
CA ALA A 201 7.59 -14.68 2.54
C ALA A 201 7.59 -16.22 2.40
N PHE A 202 8.69 -16.78 1.91
CA PHE A 202 8.84 -18.24 1.81
C PHE A 202 9.13 -18.82 3.20
N ALA A 203 8.35 -19.82 3.59
CA ALA A 203 8.57 -20.60 4.79
C ALA A 203 8.80 -22.07 4.42
N MET A 204 9.82 -22.68 5.02
CA MET A 204 10.04 -24.12 4.93
C MET A 204 9.36 -24.81 6.10
N TYR A 205 8.54 -25.81 5.80
CA TYR A 205 7.91 -26.66 6.80
C TYR A 205 8.54 -28.04 6.74
N PHE A 206 8.79 -28.65 7.89
CA PHE A 206 9.23 -30.04 7.98
C PHE A 206 8.45 -30.77 9.07
N ASN A 207 8.40 -32.09 8.97
CA ASN A 207 7.76 -32.93 9.97
C ASN A 207 8.77 -33.24 11.10
N ALA A 208 8.62 -32.57 12.24
CA ALA A 208 9.51 -32.73 13.38
C ALA A 208 9.46 -34.15 13.99
N ASP A 209 8.29 -34.80 13.98
CA ASP A 209 8.15 -36.17 14.49
C ASP A 209 8.89 -37.17 13.60
N LEU A 210 8.77 -37.02 12.29
CA LEU A 210 9.50 -37.85 11.33
C LEU A 210 11.01 -37.64 11.47
N TYR A 211 11.45 -36.38 11.55
CA TYR A 211 12.86 -36.03 11.74
C TYR A 211 13.44 -36.70 12.99
N SER A 212 12.70 -36.65 14.10
CA SER A 212 13.07 -37.29 15.37
C SER A 212 13.06 -38.83 15.27
N SER A 213 12.07 -39.42 14.59
CA SER A 213 11.96 -40.88 14.43
C SER A 213 13.09 -41.50 13.62
N LEU A 214 13.71 -40.71 12.74
CA LEU A 214 14.88 -41.11 11.95
C LEU A 214 16.19 -41.02 12.74
N GLY A 215 16.15 -40.54 14.00
CA GLY A 215 17.33 -40.38 14.84
C GLY A 215 18.26 -39.25 14.39
N LEU A 216 17.77 -38.30 13.59
CA LEU A 216 18.52 -37.13 13.16
C LEU A 216 18.49 -36.07 14.29
N THR A 217 19.65 -35.47 14.57
CA THR A 217 19.79 -34.34 15.51
C THR A 217 20.36 -33.15 14.75
N GLU A 218 20.09 -31.93 15.26
CA GLU A 218 20.68 -30.68 14.73
C GLU A 218 22.20 -30.75 14.56
#